data_AF-A0A2H5WZ88-F1
#
_entry.id   AF-A0A2H5WZ88-F1
#
_cell.length_a   1.000
_cell.length_b   1.000
_cell.length_c   1.000
_cell.angle_alpha   90.00
_cell.angle_beta   90.00
_cell.angle_gamma   90.00
#
_symmetry.space_group_name_H-M   'P 1'
#
loop_
_entity.id
_entity.type
_entity.pdbx_description
1 polymer ?
#
loop_
_entity_poly.entity_id
_entity_poly.type
_entity_poly.pdbx_seq_one_letter_code
_entity_poly.pdbx_strand_id
1 'polypeptide(L)'
;MVRLSTLYVFACAFSFALSLSAVHAQYTITDLGAITANGQSRGYGINNLGEVAGWSDGHAFFWTGGVLIDLGVLSGTASEGRDVNDLAQVVGWSDAAQARHPFIWKDLNGNRLADPGEMVDLRPIPNTWQGRAYGINNAGHVVGWSAINPDGVYHAFRWSYNTGGWWDWFDLGNITGNPDEISLANDINNLGQVVGGSGSAGSRRAFRTQPYAAINPLTDALPYLPNGTTAEAFGINDRGQVVGFSNTRVGTSTLTRPVLWEGSSVIDLGTLGGNIGRAYGINNLGHVVGHSYLSDNISLRAFLWVNGVLRDLNDLLPPGSGWVLNEARAINNFGQITGYGAHNGITRAFLMTPVPTTVTVNLDGYTGDYSRLPLQVEVRSTTGETLLTFSPALNADGTFPLTLTPTTYTLAFKADRSLRRVLTGITVPAGTLAVNLVNGDADGDNEVSLFDFGKLVGAFGKLDGEEGFEPTADFDGDGEISLFDFGILVRNFGEVGDE
;
A
#
# COMPACT_ATOMS: atom_id res chain seq x y z
N MET A 1 58.09 58.90 -5.59
CA MET A 1 56.62 59.08 -5.58
C MET A 1 56.01 57.90 -6.31
N VAL A 2 55.70 56.82 -5.59
CA VAL A 2 55.21 55.55 -6.15
C VAL A 2 53.68 55.56 -6.04
N ARG A 3 52.98 55.35 -7.15
CA ARG A 3 51.50 55.22 -7.19
C ARG A 3 51.12 53.78 -6.84
N LEU A 4 50.36 53.59 -5.77
CA LEU A 4 49.64 52.35 -5.49
C LEU A 4 48.30 52.37 -6.23
N SER A 5 48.02 51.31 -6.99
CA SER A 5 46.73 50.97 -7.57
C SER A 5 45.91 50.15 -6.57
N THR A 6 44.71 50.61 -6.23
CA THR A 6 43.76 49.89 -5.37
C THR A 6 42.86 49.02 -6.25
N LEU A 7 42.91 47.70 -6.01
CA LEU A 7 42.09 46.68 -6.66
C LEU A 7 40.75 46.57 -5.91
N TYR A 8 39.62 46.76 -6.60
CA TYR A 8 38.29 46.45 -6.05
C TYR A 8 38.02 44.95 -6.24
N VAL A 9 37.95 44.20 -5.13
CA VAL A 9 37.44 42.82 -5.12
C VAL A 9 35.95 42.88 -4.81
N PHE A 10 35.11 42.59 -5.80
CA PHE A 10 33.69 42.31 -5.59
C PHE A 10 33.54 40.94 -4.92
N ALA A 11 33.30 40.92 -3.61
CA ALA A 11 32.85 39.73 -2.91
C ALA A 11 31.35 39.54 -3.21
N CYS A 12 31.01 38.63 -4.13
CA CYS A 12 29.65 38.13 -4.28
C CYS A 12 29.31 37.28 -3.05
N ALA A 13 28.56 37.84 -2.10
CA ALA A 13 27.93 37.08 -1.05
C ALA A 13 26.73 36.32 -1.64
N PHE A 14 26.95 35.06 -2.05
CA PHE A 14 25.86 34.10 -2.23
C PHE A 14 25.18 33.90 -0.89
N SER A 15 24.08 34.61 -0.69
CA SER A 15 23.20 34.44 0.45
C SER A 15 22.40 33.16 0.19
N PHE A 16 22.86 32.01 0.70
CA PHE A 16 21.96 30.89 0.89
C PHE A 16 20.92 31.34 1.92
N ALA A 17 19.76 31.76 1.44
CA ALA A 17 18.58 31.77 2.27
C ALA A 17 18.28 30.30 2.62
N LEU A 18 18.80 29.86 3.76
CA LEU A 18 18.17 28.79 4.53
C LEU A 18 16.77 29.30 4.89
N SER A 19 15.83 29.14 3.96
CA SER A 19 14.44 29.08 4.35
C SER A 19 14.34 27.85 5.24
N LEU A 20 14.21 28.07 6.55
CA LEU A 20 13.50 27.11 7.38
C LEU A 20 12.09 27.08 6.81
N SER A 21 11.89 26.25 5.79
CA SER A 21 10.56 25.70 5.52
C SER A 21 10.09 25.19 6.86
N ALA A 22 9.09 25.84 7.46
CA ALA A 22 8.31 25.22 8.52
C ALA A 22 7.98 23.83 7.99
N VAL A 23 8.46 22.77 8.66
CA VAL A 23 8.17 21.41 8.24
C VAL A 23 6.66 21.26 8.38
N HIS A 24 5.94 21.45 7.28
CA HIS A 24 4.53 21.17 7.24
C HIS A 24 4.39 19.68 7.49
N ALA A 25 3.43 19.30 8.34
CA ALA A 25 3.07 17.91 8.53
C ALA A 25 2.95 17.22 7.17
N GLN A 26 3.60 16.07 7.03
CA GLN A 26 3.57 15.33 5.77
C GLN A 26 2.38 14.36 5.72
N TYR A 27 1.76 14.13 6.88
CA TYR A 27 0.57 13.31 7.04
C TYR A 27 -0.49 14.05 7.86
N THR A 28 -1.75 13.79 7.53
CA THR A 28 -2.88 13.94 8.46
C THR A 28 -3.10 12.63 9.20
N ILE A 29 -3.79 12.68 10.34
CA ILE A 29 -4.13 11.50 11.12
C ILE A 29 -5.61 11.52 11.52
N THR A 30 -6.27 10.38 11.33
CA THR A 30 -7.65 10.13 11.72
C THR A 30 -7.66 9.11 12.84
N ASP A 31 -8.32 9.44 13.96
CA ASP A 31 -8.68 8.45 14.98
C ASP A 31 -9.85 7.61 14.46
N LEU A 32 -9.67 6.29 14.38
CA LEU A 32 -10.71 5.39 13.89
C LEU A 32 -11.81 5.15 14.94
N GLY A 33 -11.60 5.63 16.17
CA GLY A 33 -12.50 5.41 17.30
C GLY A 33 -12.33 4.02 17.90
N ALA A 34 -13.32 3.62 18.69
CA ALA A 34 -13.47 2.27 19.22
C ALA A 34 -14.98 1.98 19.32
N ILE A 35 -15.34 0.72 19.48
CA ILE A 35 -16.73 0.29 19.64
C ILE A 35 -17.36 0.95 20.87
N THR A 36 -16.61 1.05 21.98
CA THR A 36 -17.03 1.80 23.15
C THR A 36 -16.36 3.18 23.21
N ALA A 37 -17.04 4.17 23.80
CA ALA A 37 -16.58 5.56 23.82
C ALA A 37 -15.17 5.74 24.43
N ASN A 38 -14.83 4.97 25.47
CA ASN A 38 -13.51 4.97 26.12
C ASN A 38 -12.69 3.70 25.81
N GLY A 39 -13.10 2.98 24.77
CA GLY A 39 -12.53 1.72 24.36
C GLY A 39 -11.14 1.83 23.78
N GLN A 40 -10.51 0.67 23.65
CA GLN A 40 -9.25 0.53 22.93
C GLN A 40 -9.49 -0.01 21.54
N SER A 41 -8.63 0.38 20.60
CA SER A 41 -8.66 -0.14 19.24
C SER A 41 -7.26 -0.27 18.63
N ARG A 42 -7.12 -1.17 17.66
CA ARG A 42 -5.90 -1.42 16.89
C ARG A 42 -6.22 -1.72 15.44
N GLY A 43 -5.63 -0.98 14.51
CA GLY A 43 -5.70 -1.27 13.07
C GLY A 43 -4.60 -2.27 12.69
N TYR A 44 -4.95 -3.28 11.88
CA TYR A 44 -4.03 -4.34 11.47
C TYR A 44 -3.82 -4.43 9.97
N GLY A 45 -4.88 -4.30 9.16
CA GLY A 45 -4.81 -4.31 7.70
C GLY A 45 -5.49 -3.11 7.07
N ILE A 46 -5.06 -2.73 5.87
CA ILE A 46 -5.63 -1.63 5.08
C ILE A 46 -5.60 -1.96 3.60
N ASN A 47 -6.68 -1.64 2.88
CA ASN A 47 -6.75 -1.79 1.43
C ASN A 47 -6.44 -0.47 0.68
N ASN A 48 -6.41 -0.50 -0.65
CA ASN A 48 -6.09 0.68 -1.46
C ASN A 48 -7.22 1.73 -1.49
N LEU A 49 -8.41 1.40 -0.98
CA LEU A 49 -9.52 2.33 -0.77
C LEU A 49 -9.44 3.06 0.59
N GLY A 50 -8.46 2.71 1.42
CA GLY A 50 -8.27 3.31 2.75
C GLY A 50 -9.18 2.72 3.83
N GLU A 51 -9.76 1.55 3.58
CA GLU A 51 -10.60 0.84 4.54
C GLU A 51 -9.72 -0.04 5.44
N VAL A 52 -10.06 -0.13 6.73
CA VAL A 52 -9.18 -0.72 7.75
C VAL A 52 -9.88 -1.87 8.48
N ALA A 53 -9.20 -3.01 8.57
CA ALA A 53 -9.58 -4.10 9.47
C ALA A 53 -8.79 -4.03 10.78
N GLY A 54 -9.43 -4.40 11.88
CA GLY A 54 -8.75 -4.39 13.17
C GLY A 54 -9.50 -5.03 14.32
N TRP A 55 -9.10 -4.62 15.51
CA TRP A 55 -9.68 -5.06 16.78
C TRP A 55 -10.09 -3.86 17.62
N SER A 56 -11.24 -3.96 18.29
CA SER A 56 -11.67 -2.99 19.29
C SER A 56 -12.47 -3.68 20.39
N ASP A 57 -12.15 -3.40 21.66
CA ASP A 57 -12.91 -3.84 22.83
C ASP A 57 -13.33 -5.33 22.88
N GLY A 58 -12.55 -6.21 22.25
CA GLY A 58 -12.81 -7.65 22.22
C GLY A 58 -13.27 -8.15 20.85
N HIS A 59 -13.73 -7.30 19.94
CA HIS A 59 -14.28 -7.70 18.65
C HIS A 59 -13.44 -7.22 17.46
N ALA A 60 -13.60 -7.91 16.35
CA ALA A 60 -13.14 -7.49 15.04
C ALA A 60 -13.95 -6.27 14.58
N PHE A 61 -13.29 -5.32 13.93
CA PHE A 61 -13.97 -4.22 13.26
C PHE A 61 -13.58 -4.12 11.79
N PHE A 62 -14.48 -3.51 11.01
CA PHE A 62 -14.20 -2.96 9.69
C PHE A 62 -14.48 -1.46 9.70
N TRP A 63 -13.50 -0.64 9.33
CA TRP A 63 -13.65 0.80 9.25
C TRP A 63 -13.71 1.22 7.78
N THR A 64 -14.81 1.86 7.39
CA THR A 64 -15.02 2.37 6.04
C THR A 64 -15.87 3.64 6.08
N GLY A 65 -15.55 4.61 5.21
CA GLY A 65 -16.33 5.84 5.08
C GLY A 65 -16.52 6.63 6.37
N GLY A 66 -15.53 6.60 7.29
CA GLY A 66 -15.60 7.30 8.57
C GLY A 66 -16.32 6.54 9.69
N VAL A 67 -16.81 5.32 9.44
CA VAL A 67 -17.60 4.53 10.39
C VAL A 67 -16.84 3.28 10.79
N LEU A 68 -16.77 3.00 12.09
CA LEU A 68 -16.28 1.74 12.64
C LEU A 68 -17.46 0.77 12.80
N ILE A 69 -17.43 -0.33 12.05
CA ILE A 69 -18.45 -1.38 12.06
C ILE A 69 -17.92 -2.52 12.95
N ASP A 70 -18.65 -2.82 14.03
CA ASP A 70 -18.40 -4.02 14.86
C ASP A 70 -18.86 -5.26 14.07
N LEU A 71 -17.93 -6.16 13.76
CA LEU A 71 -18.23 -7.38 13.00
C LEU A 71 -18.84 -8.49 13.87
N GLY A 72 -18.83 -8.31 15.20
CA GLY A 72 -19.31 -9.30 16.14
C GLY A 72 -18.44 -10.56 16.17
N VAL A 73 -19.06 -11.69 16.47
CA VAL A 73 -18.39 -12.98 16.66
C VAL A 73 -19.19 -14.10 16.01
N LEU A 74 -18.50 -15.19 15.61
CA LEU A 74 -19.16 -16.44 15.19
C LEU A 74 -19.94 -17.06 16.34
N SER A 75 -19.32 -17.06 17.53
CA SER A 75 -19.91 -17.42 18.81
C SER A 75 -19.02 -16.89 19.95
N GLY A 76 -19.35 -17.16 21.22
CA GLY A 76 -18.47 -16.76 22.32
C GLY A 76 -18.41 -15.24 22.50
N THR A 77 -17.21 -14.70 22.73
CA THR A 77 -17.06 -13.29 23.17
C THR A 77 -15.96 -12.50 22.46
N ALA A 78 -15.09 -13.14 21.68
CA ALA A 78 -13.97 -12.44 21.05
C ALA A 78 -13.82 -12.72 19.55
N SER A 79 -13.34 -11.70 18.85
CA SER A 79 -12.88 -11.78 17.46
C SER A 79 -11.82 -10.70 17.20
N GLU A 80 -11.05 -10.87 16.13
CA GLU A 80 -10.05 -9.90 15.68
C GLU A 80 -9.96 -9.94 14.16
N GLY A 81 -10.15 -8.79 13.51
CA GLY A 81 -9.89 -8.60 12.08
C GLY A 81 -8.41 -8.36 11.87
N ARG A 82 -7.80 -9.08 10.94
CA ARG A 82 -6.35 -9.12 10.74
C ARG A 82 -5.94 -8.47 9.42
N ASP A 83 -6.77 -8.61 8.38
CA ASP A 83 -6.49 -8.06 7.06
C ASP A 83 -7.77 -7.79 6.25
N VAL A 84 -7.66 -6.96 5.21
CA VAL A 84 -8.74 -6.57 4.31
C VAL A 84 -8.25 -6.37 2.88
N ASN A 85 -8.99 -6.90 1.90
CA ASN A 85 -8.67 -6.74 0.47
C ASN A 85 -9.45 -5.59 -0.19
N ASP A 86 -9.15 -5.29 -1.46
CA ASP A 86 -9.79 -4.22 -2.25
C ASP A 86 -11.25 -4.53 -2.62
N LEU A 87 -11.76 -5.72 -2.27
CA LEU A 87 -13.17 -6.11 -2.41
C LEU A 87 -13.96 -5.94 -1.10
N ALA A 88 -13.39 -5.23 -0.12
CA ALA A 88 -13.94 -5.02 1.22
C ALA A 88 -14.26 -6.32 1.98
N GLN A 89 -13.41 -7.35 1.80
CA GLN A 89 -13.50 -8.60 2.55
C GLN A 89 -12.51 -8.58 3.70
N VAL A 90 -13.00 -8.77 4.93
CA VAL A 90 -12.17 -8.80 6.14
C VAL A 90 -11.93 -10.23 6.57
N VAL A 91 -10.68 -10.57 6.90
CA VAL A 91 -10.33 -11.89 7.46
C VAL A 91 -9.76 -11.77 8.85
N GLY A 92 -9.86 -12.85 9.62
CA GLY A 92 -9.32 -12.86 10.97
C GLY A 92 -9.63 -14.14 11.72
N TRP A 93 -9.82 -14.02 13.02
CA TRP A 93 -10.27 -15.12 13.85
C TRP A 93 -11.41 -14.71 14.77
N SER A 94 -12.28 -15.66 15.11
CA SER A 94 -13.36 -15.48 16.07
C SER A 94 -13.50 -16.70 16.95
N ASP A 95 -13.95 -16.50 18.18
CA ASP A 95 -14.36 -17.59 19.05
C ASP A 95 -15.49 -18.40 18.39
N ALA A 96 -15.29 -19.70 18.35
CA ALA A 96 -16.22 -20.72 17.88
C ALA A 96 -16.53 -21.68 19.04
N ALA A 97 -17.49 -22.59 18.88
CA ALA A 97 -17.82 -23.56 19.92
C ALA A 97 -16.56 -24.37 20.34
N GLN A 98 -16.03 -24.06 21.53
CA GLN A 98 -14.84 -24.67 22.17
C GLN A 98 -13.46 -24.31 21.59
N ALA A 99 -13.36 -23.42 20.59
CA ALA A 99 -12.09 -23.11 19.93
C ALA A 99 -12.09 -21.75 19.22
N ARG A 100 -11.02 -21.41 18.49
CA ARG A 100 -10.96 -20.21 17.62
C ARG A 100 -10.90 -20.64 16.18
N HIS A 101 -11.79 -20.09 15.36
CA HIS A 101 -11.86 -20.39 13.93
C HIS A 101 -11.42 -19.19 13.10
N PRO A 102 -10.80 -19.43 11.93
CA PRO A 102 -10.61 -18.40 10.92
C PRO A 102 -11.97 -17.99 10.34
N PHE A 103 -12.15 -16.69 10.10
CA PHE A 103 -13.35 -16.18 9.42
C PHE A 103 -12.98 -15.32 8.21
N ILE A 104 -13.94 -15.18 7.31
CA ILE A 104 -14.03 -14.10 6.34
C ILE A 104 -15.37 -13.38 6.51
N TRP A 105 -15.39 -12.06 6.43
CA TRP A 105 -16.58 -11.23 6.53
C TRP A 105 -16.69 -10.31 5.31
N LYS A 106 -17.92 -10.06 4.87
CA LYS A 106 -18.23 -9.05 3.84
C LYS A 106 -19.64 -8.51 4.07
N ASP A 107 -19.80 -7.19 3.98
CA ASP A 107 -21.11 -6.53 3.91
C ASP A 107 -21.81 -6.94 2.60
N LEU A 108 -22.87 -7.75 2.71
CA LEU A 108 -23.56 -8.33 1.55
C LEU A 108 -24.66 -7.41 1.01
N ASN A 109 -25.16 -6.49 1.83
CA ASN A 109 -26.31 -5.64 1.48
C ASN A 109 -25.94 -4.15 1.39
N GLY A 110 -24.70 -3.79 1.70
CA GLY A 110 -24.16 -2.43 1.62
C GLY A 110 -24.68 -1.50 2.71
N ASN A 111 -25.24 -2.02 3.80
CA ASN A 111 -25.85 -1.20 4.85
C ASN A 111 -24.86 -0.68 5.89
N ARG A 112 -23.58 -1.11 5.83
CA ARG A 112 -22.51 -0.79 6.79
C ARG A 112 -22.83 -1.22 8.22
N LEU A 113 -23.49 -2.34 8.37
CA LEU A 113 -23.77 -3.02 9.63
C LEU A 113 -23.37 -4.48 9.49
N ALA A 114 -23.05 -5.15 10.60
CA ALA A 114 -22.83 -6.58 10.59
C ALA A 114 -24.16 -7.32 10.71
N ASP A 115 -24.46 -8.17 9.73
CA ASP A 115 -25.68 -8.97 9.66
C ASP A 115 -25.40 -10.48 9.77
N PRO A 116 -26.39 -11.27 10.24
CA PRO A 116 -26.28 -12.72 10.25
C PRO A 116 -25.98 -13.29 8.85
N GLY A 117 -24.91 -14.07 8.75
CA GLY A 117 -24.47 -14.70 7.50
C GLY A 117 -23.36 -13.96 6.75
N GLU A 118 -23.03 -12.74 7.16
CA GLU A 118 -21.91 -11.99 6.58
C GLU A 118 -20.56 -12.47 7.08
N MET A 119 -20.47 -12.87 8.36
CA MET A 119 -19.31 -13.55 8.90
C MET A 119 -19.40 -15.05 8.61
N VAL A 120 -18.49 -15.53 7.76
CA VAL A 120 -18.41 -16.93 7.34
C VAL A 120 -17.23 -17.61 8.04
N ASP A 121 -17.53 -18.69 8.73
CA ASP A 121 -16.55 -19.61 9.31
C ASP A 121 -15.82 -20.38 8.20
N LEU A 122 -14.51 -20.19 8.08
CA LEU A 122 -13.67 -20.86 7.07
C LEU A 122 -13.34 -22.32 7.45
N ARG A 123 -13.71 -22.74 8.66
CA ARG A 123 -13.50 -24.04 9.30
C ARG A 123 -12.08 -24.63 9.14
N PRO A 124 -11.34 -24.83 10.25
CA PRO A 124 -10.08 -25.57 10.19
C PRO A 124 -10.32 -27.06 9.85
N ILE A 125 -9.24 -27.82 9.67
CA ILE A 125 -9.31 -29.26 9.36
C ILE A 125 -10.31 -29.97 10.30
N PRO A 126 -11.16 -30.88 9.78
CA PRO A 126 -12.07 -31.66 10.63
C PRO A 126 -11.29 -32.34 11.76
N ASN A 127 -11.74 -32.19 13.01
CA ASN A 127 -11.21 -32.78 14.27
C ASN A 127 -10.15 -32.00 15.07
N THR A 128 -9.59 -30.90 14.58
CA THR A 128 -8.54 -30.13 15.30
C THR A 128 -9.02 -28.78 15.85
N TRP A 129 -10.13 -28.27 15.30
CA TRP A 129 -10.96 -27.14 15.75
C TRP A 129 -10.27 -25.79 15.95
N GLN A 130 -8.96 -25.61 15.73
CA GLN A 130 -8.28 -24.32 15.92
C GLN A 130 -7.60 -23.82 14.65
N GLY A 131 -7.82 -22.55 14.33
CA GLY A 131 -7.11 -21.85 13.27
C GLY A 131 -7.31 -20.34 13.32
N ARG A 132 -6.51 -19.61 12.55
CA ARG A 132 -6.62 -18.16 12.38
C ARG A 132 -6.24 -17.78 10.96
N ALA A 133 -6.94 -16.80 10.40
CA ALA A 133 -6.53 -16.14 9.18
C ALA A 133 -5.74 -14.86 9.52
N TYR A 134 -4.71 -14.57 8.73
CA TYR A 134 -3.84 -13.40 8.90
C TYR A 134 -3.68 -12.54 7.65
N GLY A 135 -3.87 -13.08 6.44
CA GLY A 135 -3.78 -12.31 5.19
C GLY A 135 -4.81 -12.75 4.16
N ILE A 136 -5.19 -11.84 3.27
CA ILE A 136 -6.10 -12.08 2.14
C ILE A 136 -5.66 -11.31 0.90
N ASN A 137 -5.71 -11.94 -0.28
CA ASN A 137 -5.47 -11.23 -1.54
C ASN A 137 -6.76 -10.82 -2.27
N ASN A 138 -6.64 -10.04 -3.34
CA ASN A 138 -7.78 -9.53 -4.12
C ASN A 138 -8.52 -10.62 -4.92
N ALA A 139 -7.94 -11.82 -5.05
CA ALA A 139 -8.64 -12.98 -5.60
C ALA A 139 -9.49 -13.74 -4.54
N GLY A 140 -9.48 -13.27 -3.28
CA GLY A 140 -10.21 -13.88 -2.17
C GLY A 140 -9.52 -15.10 -1.55
N HIS A 141 -8.23 -15.29 -1.83
CA HIS A 141 -7.44 -16.34 -1.18
C HIS A 141 -7.00 -15.88 0.20
N VAL A 142 -7.32 -16.69 1.22
CA VAL A 142 -7.03 -16.38 2.61
C VAL A 142 -5.89 -17.27 3.09
N VAL A 143 -4.96 -16.72 3.88
CA VAL A 143 -3.87 -17.49 4.49
C VAL A 143 -3.80 -17.30 5.98
N GLY A 144 -3.17 -18.26 6.66
CA GLY A 144 -3.06 -18.27 8.10
C GLY A 144 -2.49 -19.58 8.60
N TRP A 145 -3.02 -20.07 9.72
CA TRP A 145 -2.63 -21.38 10.25
C TRP A 145 -3.83 -22.16 10.77
N SER A 146 -3.70 -23.48 10.77
CA SER A 146 -4.66 -24.42 11.36
C SER A 146 -3.92 -25.48 12.14
N ALA A 147 -4.52 -25.93 13.23
CA ALA A 147 -4.10 -27.16 13.91
C ALA A 147 -4.29 -28.34 12.95
N ILE A 148 -3.31 -29.24 12.92
CA ILE A 148 -3.34 -30.46 12.10
C ILE A 148 -3.55 -31.73 12.93
N ASN A 149 -3.44 -31.60 14.26
CA ASN A 149 -3.75 -32.64 15.22
C ASN A 149 -4.25 -32.03 16.55
N PRO A 150 -4.91 -32.83 17.40
CA PRO A 150 -5.32 -32.39 18.74
C PRO A 150 -4.14 -32.08 19.69
N ASP A 151 -2.93 -32.56 19.36
CA ASP A 151 -1.73 -32.41 20.18
C ASP A 151 -1.10 -31.00 20.09
N GLY A 152 -1.66 -30.13 19.25
CA GLY A 152 -1.29 -28.71 19.17
C GLY A 152 -0.19 -28.38 18.17
N VAL A 153 0.05 -29.23 17.16
CA VAL A 153 0.87 -28.87 16.00
C VAL A 153 0.02 -28.06 15.03
N TYR A 154 0.56 -26.94 14.54
CA TYR A 154 -0.11 -26.05 13.59
C TYR A 154 0.74 -25.88 12.34
N HIS A 155 0.12 -25.99 11.17
CA HIS A 155 0.76 -25.63 9.92
C HIS A 155 0.16 -24.36 9.32
N ALA A 156 0.87 -23.81 8.36
CA ALA A 156 0.42 -22.75 7.48
C ALA A 156 -0.64 -23.29 6.51
N PHE A 157 -1.74 -22.57 6.35
CA PHE A 157 -2.85 -22.96 5.46
C PHE A 157 -3.19 -21.85 4.49
N ARG A 158 -3.74 -22.26 3.35
CA ARG A 158 -4.49 -21.42 2.43
C ARG A 158 -5.93 -21.91 2.34
N TRP A 159 -6.89 -21.00 2.43
CA TRP A 159 -8.30 -21.22 2.12
C TRP A 159 -8.67 -20.54 0.80
N SER A 160 -9.42 -21.26 -0.03
CA SER A 160 -9.88 -20.81 -1.35
C SER A 160 -11.37 -21.08 -1.50
N TYR A 161 -12.14 -20.13 -2.03
CA TYR A 161 -13.54 -20.38 -2.35
C TYR A 161 -13.65 -21.18 -3.66
N ASN A 162 -14.30 -22.34 -3.60
CA ASN A 162 -14.50 -23.20 -4.76
C ASN A 162 -15.78 -22.82 -5.52
N THR A 163 -15.77 -22.99 -6.84
CA THR A 163 -16.94 -22.91 -7.73
C THR A 163 -18.13 -23.79 -7.30
N GLY A 164 -17.91 -24.85 -6.52
CA GLY A 164 -18.96 -25.67 -5.93
C GLY A 164 -19.75 -25.00 -4.78
N GLY A 165 -19.29 -23.83 -4.30
CA GLY A 165 -19.97 -23.05 -3.26
C GLY A 165 -19.47 -23.30 -1.83
N TRP A 166 -18.33 -23.95 -1.66
CA TRP A 166 -17.69 -24.25 -0.36
C TRP A 166 -16.23 -23.78 -0.34
N TRP A 167 -15.68 -23.64 0.86
CA TRP A 167 -14.27 -23.28 1.08
C TRP A 167 -13.40 -24.54 1.10
N ASP A 168 -12.43 -24.59 0.19
CA ASP A 168 -11.35 -25.57 0.22
C ASP A 168 -10.21 -25.06 1.08
N TRP A 169 -9.50 -25.99 1.72
CA TRP A 169 -8.29 -25.72 2.50
C TRP A 169 -7.11 -26.50 1.92
N PHE A 170 -5.93 -25.92 2.03
CA PHE A 170 -4.68 -26.51 1.56
C PHE A 170 -3.61 -26.32 2.62
N ASP A 171 -3.09 -27.42 3.16
CA ASP A 171 -1.94 -27.43 4.07
C ASP A 171 -0.67 -27.10 3.24
N LEU A 172 0.00 -26.01 3.60
CA LEU A 172 1.23 -25.58 2.93
C LEU A 172 2.45 -26.36 3.44
N GLY A 173 2.33 -27.14 4.51
CA GLY A 173 3.42 -27.88 5.13
C GLY A 173 4.36 -26.97 5.94
N ASN A 174 5.63 -27.33 6.04
CA ASN A 174 6.64 -26.59 6.78
C ASN A 174 8.01 -26.64 6.09
N ILE A 175 8.92 -25.75 6.50
CA ILE A 175 10.21 -25.55 5.82
C ILE A 175 11.27 -26.61 6.19
N THR A 176 11.01 -27.47 7.16
CA THR A 176 11.97 -28.49 7.60
C THR A 176 11.64 -29.88 7.09
N GLY A 177 10.42 -30.09 6.56
CA GLY A 177 9.89 -31.40 6.18
C GLY A 177 9.57 -32.29 7.38
N ASN A 178 9.69 -31.79 8.61
CA ASN A 178 9.36 -32.52 9.82
C ASN A 178 7.87 -32.31 10.16
N PRO A 179 7.02 -33.36 10.16
CA PRO A 179 5.58 -33.21 10.38
C PRO A 179 5.20 -32.67 11.77
N ASP A 180 6.12 -32.67 12.73
CA ASP A 180 5.88 -32.18 14.09
C ASP A 180 6.24 -30.69 14.27
N GLU A 181 6.80 -30.04 13.25
CA GLU A 181 7.20 -28.63 13.32
C GLU A 181 6.11 -27.68 12.85
N ILE A 182 6.02 -26.54 13.53
CA ILE A 182 5.02 -25.54 13.23
C ILE A 182 5.37 -24.69 12.00
N SER A 183 4.34 -24.20 11.32
CA SER A 183 4.44 -23.14 10.32
C SER A 183 3.25 -22.19 10.44
N LEU A 184 3.49 -20.92 10.13
CA LEU A 184 2.50 -19.85 10.14
C LEU A 184 2.59 -19.13 8.80
N ALA A 185 1.49 -19.00 8.08
CA ALA A 185 1.39 -18.01 7.01
C ALA A 185 0.88 -16.69 7.60
N ASN A 186 1.64 -15.62 7.39
CA ASN A 186 1.33 -14.30 7.93
C ASN A 186 0.72 -13.37 6.86
N ASP A 187 1.06 -13.56 5.58
CA ASP A 187 0.58 -12.70 4.49
C ASP A 187 0.63 -13.40 3.11
N ILE A 188 -0.14 -12.89 2.14
CA ILE A 188 -0.26 -13.37 0.76
C ILE A 188 -0.40 -12.20 -0.23
N ASN A 189 0.37 -12.20 -1.32
CA ASN A 189 0.22 -11.19 -2.38
C ASN A 189 -0.80 -11.59 -3.47
N ASN A 190 -1.09 -10.69 -4.42
CA ASN A 190 -2.04 -10.95 -5.51
C ASN A 190 -1.54 -11.98 -6.53
N LEU A 191 -0.24 -12.27 -6.55
CA LEU A 191 0.34 -13.38 -7.31
C LEU A 191 0.11 -14.74 -6.62
N GLY A 192 -0.36 -14.77 -5.37
CA GLY A 192 -0.60 -15.99 -4.61
C GLY A 192 0.62 -16.57 -3.93
N GLN A 193 1.69 -15.77 -3.76
CA GLN A 193 2.85 -16.15 -2.96
C GLN A 193 2.56 -15.90 -1.48
N VAL A 194 2.90 -16.87 -0.64
CA VAL A 194 2.62 -16.83 0.80
C VAL A 194 3.92 -16.66 1.57
N VAL A 195 3.91 -15.81 2.60
CA VAL A 195 5.06 -15.60 3.48
C VAL A 195 4.73 -15.89 4.93
N GLY A 196 5.77 -16.20 5.71
CA GLY A 196 5.58 -16.45 7.13
C GLY A 196 6.81 -16.99 7.83
N GLY A 197 6.60 -17.79 8.88
CA GLY A 197 7.66 -18.41 9.67
C GLY A 197 7.40 -19.88 9.94
N SER A 198 8.46 -20.70 9.95
CA SER A 198 8.37 -22.13 10.22
C SER A 198 9.56 -22.63 11.06
N GLY A 199 9.31 -23.63 11.91
CA GLY A 199 10.29 -24.21 12.84
C GLY A 199 9.90 -24.06 14.30
N SER A 200 10.76 -24.53 15.20
CA SER A 200 10.50 -24.51 16.64
C SER A 200 10.39 -23.09 17.22
N ALA A 201 9.65 -22.96 18.33
CA ALA A 201 9.52 -21.70 19.05
C ALA A 201 10.91 -21.15 19.44
N GLY A 202 11.28 -19.97 18.92
CA GLY A 202 12.57 -19.34 19.15
C GLY A 202 13.67 -19.61 18.09
N SER A 203 13.40 -20.49 17.11
CA SER A 203 14.31 -20.79 16.00
C SER A 203 13.56 -20.86 14.65
N ARG A 204 12.67 -19.91 14.42
CA ARG A 204 11.89 -19.81 13.17
C ARG A 204 12.77 -19.41 11.99
N ARG A 205 12.47 -19.99 10.83
CA ARG A 205 12.94 -19.63 9.49
C ARG A 205 11.82 -18.91 8.76
N ALA A 206 12.11 -17.73 8.23
CA ALA A 206 11.20 -17.04 7.35
C ALA A 206 11.10 -17.79 6.00
N PHE A 207 9.93 -17.78 5.37
CA PHE A 207 9.74 -18.37 4.05
C PHE A 207 8.94 -17.47 3.10
N ARG A 208 9.10 -17.71 1.79
CA ARG A 208 8.22 -17.23 0.71
C ARG A 208 7.97 -18.36 -0.29
N THR A 209 6.73 -18.72 -0.51
CA THR A 209 6.36 -19.78 -1.47
C THR A 209 6.42 -19.31 -2.92
N GLN A 210 6.46 -20.27 -3.85
CA GLN A 210 6.00 -20.02 -5.21
C GLN A 210 4.48 -19.73 -5.23
N PRO A 211 3.97 -19.04 -6.27
CA PRO A 211 2.55 -18.82 -6.47
C PRO A 211 1.71 -20.09 -6.31
N TYR A 212 0.75 -20.05 -5.40
CA TYR A 212 -0.23 -21.11 -5.14
C TYR A 212 0.35 -22.50 -4.80
N ALA A 213 1.62 -22.58 -4.41
CA ALA A 213 2.32 -23.82 -4.10
C ALA A 213 2.42 -24.09 -2.58
N ALA A 214 2.68 -25.34 -2.21
CA ALA A 214 3.13 -25.70 -0.87
C ALA A 214 4.53 -25.12 -0.59
N ILE A 215 4.88 -25.01 0.69
CA ILE A 215 6.23 -24.63 1.12
C ILE A 215 7.22 -25.68 0.61
N ASN A 216 8.23 -25.23 -0.12
CA ASN A 216 9.34 -26.06 -0.56
C ASN A 216 10.56 -25.86 0.37
N PRO A 217 10.91 -26.87 1.19
CA PRO A 217 12.06 -26.81 2.11
C PRO A 217 13.41 -26.44 1.46
N LEU A 218 13.55 -26.68 0.16
CA LEU A 218 14.81 -26.47 -0.57
C LEU A 218 14.97 -25.05 -1.13
N THR A 219 13.87 -24.36 -1.41
CA THR A 219 13.90 -23.09 -2.19
C THR A 219 13.25 -21.92 -1.49
N ASP A 220 12.36 -22.16 -0.53
CA ASP A 220 11.47 -21.11 -0.05
C ASP A 220 11.99 -20.41 1.22
N ALA A 221 13.07 -20.93 1.82
CA ALA A 221 13.68 -20.34 3.00
C ALA A 221 14.34 -18.99 2.64
N LEU A 222 13.99 -17.95 3.40
CA LEU A 222 14.61 -16.64 3.29
C LEU A 222 15.88 -16.57 4.16
N PRO A 223 16.95 -15.89 3.71
CA PRO A 223 18.22 -15.84 4.41
C PRO A 223 18.13 -15.02 5.71
N TYR A 224 18.94 -15.40 6.71
CA TYR A 224 19.16 -14.59 7.91
C TYR A 224 20.12 -13.44 7.65
N LEU A 225 20.06 -12.40 8.48
CA LEU A 225 21.19 -11.48 8.63
C LEU A 225 22.45 -12.23 9.09
N PRO A 226 23.65 -11.69 8.83
CA PRO A 226 24.90 -12.28 9.30
C PRO A 226 24.87 -12.57 10.81
N ASN A 227 25.32 -13.76 11.21
CA ASN A 227 25.28 -14.27 12.60
C ASN A 227 23.86 -14.41 13.20
N GLY A 228 22.82 -14.35 12.37
CA GLY A 228 21.45 -14.63 12.73
C GLY A 228 21.15 -16.12 12.74
N THR A 229 20.10 -16.48 13.48
CA THR A 229 19.58 -17.84 13.65
C THR A 229 18.06 -17.90 13.62
N THR A 230 17.37 -16.77 13.65
CA THR A 230 15.91 -16.73 13.59
C THR A 230 15.42 -15.53 12.80
N ALA A 231 14.39 -15.76 11.99
CA ALA A 231 13.69 -14.77 11.20
C ALA A 231 12.23 -15.17 11.02
N GLU A 232 11.39 -14.17 10.76
CA GLU A 232 9.99 -14.37 10.41
C GLU A 232 9.56 -13.28 9.44
N ALA A 233 8.84 -13.67 8.40
CA ALA A 233 8.22 -12.75 7.44
C ALA A 233 6.81 -12.39 7.89
N PHE A 234 6.43 -11.12 7.74
CA PHE A 234 5.14 -10.59 8.14
C PHE A 234 4.35 -9.92 7.02
N GLY A 235 5.01 -9.44 5.96
CA GLY A 235 4.34 -8.78 4.85
C GLY A 235 5.03 -9.04 3.52
N ILE A 236 4.27 -9.02 2.43
CA ILE A 236 4.75 -9.21 1.05
C ILE A 236 4.02 -8.26 0.09
N ASN A 237 4.72 -7.74 -0.92
CA ASN A 237 4.10 -6.97 -2.01
C ASN A 237 3.98 -7.77 -3.31
N ASP A 238 3.30 -7.22 -4.32
CA ASP A 238 3.08 -7.91 -5.61
C ASP A 238 4.34 -8.04 -6.46
N ARG A 239 5.44 -7.37 -6.08
CA ARG A 239 6.78 -7.57 -6.67
C ARG A 239 7.55 -8.71 -6.01
N GLY A 240 6.96 -9.38 -5.01
CA GLY A 240 7.59 -10.49 -4.27
C GLY A 240 8.65 -10.05 -3.25
N GLN A 241 8.73 -8.76 -2.96
CA GLN A 241 9.55 -8.23 -1.86
C GLN A 241 8.86 -8.55 -0.53
N VAL A 242 9.63 -8.99 0.46
CA VAL A 242 9.10 -9.48 1.73
C VAL A 242 9.70 -8.69 2.88
N VAL A 243 8.91 -8.40 3.91
CA VAL A 243 9.38 -7.71 5.11
C VAL A 243 9.08 -8.52 6.36
N GLY A 244 9.86 -8.25 7.41
CA GLY A 244 9.71 -8.95 8.69
C GLY A 244 10.82 -8.59 9.66
N PHE A 245 11.34 -9.59 10.35
CA PHE A 245 12.54 -9.43 11.16
C PHE A 245 13.54 -10.56 10.95
N SER A 246 14.81 -10.26 11.21
CA SER A 246 15.87 -11.25 11.44
C SER A 246 16.65 -10.84 12.68
N ASN A 247 17.08 -11.81 13.49
CA ASN A 247 18.06 -11.51 14.51
C ASN A 247 19.47 -11.42 13.90
N THR A 248 20.37 -10.76 14.63
CA THR A 248 21.81 -10.77 14.37
C THR A 248 22.54 -10.65 15.69
N ARG A 249 23.74 -11.23 15.78
CA ARG A 249 24.57 -11.19 16.99
C ARG A 249 25.72 -10.20 16.82
N VAL A 250 25.82 -9.26 17.76
CA VAL A 250 26.91 -8.28 17.84
C VAL A 250 27.57 -8.41 19.21
N GLY A 251 28.80 -8.94 19.23
CA GLY A 251 29.48 -9.31 20.48
C GLY A 251 28.68 -10.37 21.25
N THR A 252 28.28 -10.04 22.49
CA THR A 252 27.44 -10.90 23.33
C THR A 252 25.95 -10.63 23.19
N SER A 253 25.55 -9.58 22.47
CA SER A 253 24.15 -9.13 22.36
C SER A 253 23.48 -9.71 21.12
N THR A 254 22.21 -10.10 21.26
CA THR A 254 21.33 -10.46 20.14
C THR A 254 20.40 -9.30 19.86
N LEU A 255 20.45 -8.80 18.64
CA LEU A 255 19.64 -7.68 18.15
C LEU A 255 18.52 -8.26 17.27
N THR A 256 17.34 -7.63 17.30
CA THR A 256 16.24 -7.96 16.38
C THR A 256 16.12 -6.80 15.40
N ARG A 257 16.35 -7.07 14.12
CA ARG A 257 16.38 -6.04 13.09
C ARG A 257 15.18 -6.18 12.16
N PRO A 258 14.49 -5.08 11.83
CA PRO A 258 13.54 -5.07 10.73
C PRO A 258 14.31 -5.29 9.43
N VAL A 259 13.78 -6.15 8.56
CA VAL A 259 14.47 -6.52 7.33
C VAL A 259 13.55 -6.46 6.12
N LEU A 260 14.17 -6.25 4.96
CA LEU A 260 13.58 -6.42 3.64
C LEU A 260 14.34 -7.54 2.92
N TRP A 261 13.61 -8.53 2.43
CA TRP A 261 14.12 -9.54 1.51
C TRP A 261 13.73 -9.21 0.09
N GLU A 262 14.73 -9.17 -0.79
CA GLU A 262 14.57 -8.96 -2.23
C GLU A 262 15.41 -10.00 -2.97
N GLY A 263 14.74 -10.91 -3.69
CA GLY A 263 15.39 -12.08 -4.25
C GLY A 263 16.06 -12.94 -3.17
N SER A 264 17.38 -13.11 -3.26
CA SER A 264 18.23 -13.82 -2.29
C SER A 264 18.96 -12.89 -1.30
N SER A 265 18.70 -11.59 -1.36
CA SER A 265 19.31 -10.60 -0.48
C SER A 265 18.45 -10.34 0.75
N VAL A 266 19.08 -10.10 1.89
CA VAL A 266 18.45 -9.57 3.09
C VAL A 266 19.09 -8.24 3.46
N ILE A 267 18.26 -7.22 3.62
CA ILE A 267 18.66 -5.85 3.91
C ILE A 267 18.21 -5.52 5.32
N ASP A 268 19.15 -5.13 6.19
CA ASP A 268 18.85 -4.54 7.50
C ASP A 268 18.34 -3.11 7.28
N LEU A 269 17.10 -2.84 7.70
CA LEU A 269 16.48 -1.51 7.55
C LEU A 269 16.93 -0.53 8.64
N GLY A 270 17.68 -1.00 9.64
CA GLY A 270 18.11 -0.23 10.80
C GLY A 270 17.05 -0.13 11.88
N THR A 271 17.28 0.77 12.84
CA THR A 271 16.37 1.03 13.97
C THR A 271 16.43 2.51 14.33
N LEU A 272 15.46 3.01 15.11
CA LEU A 272 15.44 4.38 15.64
C LEU A 272 16.40 4.57 16.84
N GLY A 273 17.46 3.77 16.90
CA GLY A 273 18.50 3.80 17.94
C GLY A 273 18.49 2.62 18.92
N GLY A 274 17.40 1.87 19.01
CA GLY A 274 17.27 0.71 19.90
C GLY A 274 17.79 -0.62 19.33
N ASN A 275 17.66 -1.67 20.13
CA ASN A 275 18.14 -3.01 19.80
C ASN A 275 17.10 -3.89 19.08
N ILE A 276 15.84 -3.43 19.06
CA ILE A 276 14.70 -4.18 18.54
C ILE A 276 13.91 -3.31 17.56
N GLY A 277 13.64 -3.87 16.39
CA GLY A 277 12.63 -3.39 15.45
C GLY A 277 12.07 -4.52 14.59
N ARG A 278 10.87 -4.31 14.05
CA ARG A 278 10.17 -5.26 13.17
C ARG A 278 9.45 -4.48 12.08
N ALA A 279 9.52 -4.97 10.85
CA ALA A 279 8.72 -4.49 9.74
C ALA A 279 7.47 -5.37 9.61
N TYR A 280 6.30 -4.76 9.42
CA TYR A 280 5.03 -5.48 9.33
C TYR A 280 4.37 -5.34 7.96
N GLY A 281 4.39 -4.14 7.38
CA GLY A 281 3.72 -3.85 6.11
C GLY A 281 4.67 -3.31 5.06
N ILE A 282 4.40 -3.62 3.79
CA ILE A 282 5.10 -3.12 2.61
C ILE A 282 4.09 -2.85 1.50
N ASN A 283 4.24 -1.75 0.76
CA ASN A 283 3.42 -1.50 -0.42
C ASN A 283 4.16 -1.83 -1.74
N ASN A 284 3.47 -1.76 -2.88
CA ASN A 284 4.04 -2.07 -4.19
C ASN A 284 5.14 -1.08 -4.61
N LEU A 285 5.21 0.12 -4.01
CA LEU A 285 6.32 1.06 -4.20
C LEU A 285 7.59 0.68 -3.41
N GLY A 286 7.51 -0.32 -2.53
CA GLY A 286 8.63 -0.78 -1.69
C GLY A 286 8.82 0.05 -0.41
N HIS A 287 7.81 0.83 -0.01
CA HIS A 287 7.82 1.55 1.26
C HIS A 287 7.40 0.62 2.39
N VAL A 288 8.14 0.64 3.50
CA VAL A 288 7.99 -0.33 4.59
C VAL A 288 7.60 0.37 5.88
N VAL A 289 6.68 -0.20 6.63
CA VAL A 289 6.26 0.29 7.94
C VAL A 289 6.43 -0.76 9.03
N GLY A 290 6.57 -0.30 10.27
CA GLY A 290 6.74 -1.19 11.41
C GLY A 290 6.91 -0.45 12.72
N HIS A 291 7.66 -1.05 13.64
CA HIS A 291 8.08 -0.39 14.88
C HIS A 291 9.56 -0.56 15.15
N SER A 292 10.10 0.37 15.93
CA SER A 292 11.44 0.28 16.48
C SER A 292 11.48 0.90 17.87
N TYR A 293 12.30 0.33 18.74
CA TYR A 293 12.65 1.00 20.00
C TYR A 293 13.62 2.14 19.74
N LEU A 294 13.49 3.20 20.54
CA LEU A 294 14.50 4.26 20.64
C LEU A 294 15.74 3.77 21.40
N SER A 295 16.76 4.61 21.48
CA SER A 295 18.04 4.31 22.15
C SER A 295 17.90 3.96 23.65
N ASP A 296 16.80 4.38 24.29
CA ASP A 296 16.46 3.98 25.65
C ASP A 296 16.02 2.51 25.79
N ASN A 297 15.76 1.82 24.66
CA ASN A 297 15.23 0.45 24.60
C ASN A 297 13.90 0.24 25.36
N ILE A 298 13.15 1.32 25.60
CA ILE A 298 11.87 1.31 26.32
C ILE A 298 10.79 1.97 25.44
N SER A 299 11.11 3.10 24.83
CA SER A 299 10.18 3.86 24.01
C SER A 299 9.98 3.18 22.65
N LEU A 300 8.79 2.64 22.41
CA LEU A 300 8.37 2.06 21.14
C LEU A 300 7.80 3.13 20.21
N ARG A 301 8.28 3.18 18.96
CA ARG A 301 7.85 4.14 17.94
C ARG A 301 7.55 3.45 16.62
N ALA A 302 6.47 3.87 15.97
CA ALA A 302 6.17 3.45 14.62
C ALA A 302 7.15 4.10 13.63
N PHE A 303 7.61 3.36 12.63
CA PHE A 303 8.52 3.90 11.61
C PHE A 303 7.94 3.78 10.20
N LEU A 304 8.47 4.61 9.31
CA LEU A 304 8.35 4.50 7.86
C LEU A 304 9.76 4.46 7.27
N TRP A 305 10.05 3.44 6.46
CA TRP A 305 11.29 3.30 5.71
C TRP A 305 11.01 3.54 4.22
N VAL A 306 11.72 4.50 3.63
CA VAL A 306 11.60 4.89 2.23
C VAL A 306 12.99 5.15 1.67
N ASN A 307 13.34 4.49 0.56
CA ASN A 307 14.59 4.72 -0.18
C ASN A 307 15.85 4.70 0.71
N GLY A 308 15.97 3.73 1.62
CA GLY A 308 17.13 3.61 2.52
C GLY A 308 17.05 4.43 3.80
N VAL A 309 16.02 5.26 3.98
CA VAL A 309 15.90 6.16 5.13
C VAL A 309 14.78 5.71 6.05
N LEU A 310 15.14 5.38 7.30
CA LEU A 310 14.21 5.09 8.39
C LEU A 310 13.79 6.39 9.09
N ARG A 311 12.49 6.67 9.15
CA ARG A 311 11.90 7.86 9.81
C ARG A 311 10.97 7.43 10.93
N ASP A 312 10.97 8.15 12.05
CA ASP A 312 9.92 8.04 13.05
C ASP A 312 8.63 8.68 12.50
N LEU A 313 7.52 7.93 12.48
CA LEU A 313 6.25 8.46 11.98
C LEU A 313 5.68 9.59 12.84
N ASN A 314 6.09 9.66 14.11
CA ASN A 314 5.66 10.73 15.02
C ASN A 314 6.18 12.10 14.58
N ASP A 315 7.33 12.15 13.90
CA ASP A 315 7.92 13.39 13.37
C ASP A 315 7.22 13.89 12.09
N LEU A 316 6.34 13.07 11.49
CA LEU A 316 5.63 13.41 10.26
C LEU A 316 4.22 13.97 10.52
N LEU A 317 3.77 13.96 11.77
CA LEU A 317 2.47 14.45 12.20
C LEU A 317 2.46 15.96 12.47
N PRO A 318 1.27 16.59 12.47
CA PRO A 318 1.12 17.96 12.97
C PRO A 318 1.54 18.06 14.45
N PRO A 319 2.28 19.12 14.85
CA PRO A 319 2.57 19.37 16.25
C PRO A 319 1.29 19.45 17.09
N GLY A 320 1.31 18.85 18.28
CA GLY A 320 0.16 18.89 19.20
C GLY A 320 -1.01 17.99 18.81
N SER A 321 -0.81 17.01 17.91
CA SER A 321 -1.83 16.03 17.51
C SER A 321 -2.40 15.18 18.66
N GLY A 322 -1.74 15.13 19.82
CA GLY A 322 -2.11 14.28 20.95
C GLY A 322 -1.75 12.81 20.78
N TRP A 323 -1.10 12.46 19.67
CA TRP A 323 -0.71 11.10 19.31
C TRP A 323 0.75 10.79 19.67
N VAL A 324 0.96 9.56 20.13
CA VAL A 324 2.25 8.87 20.14
C VAL A 324 2.05 7.52 19.46
N LEU A 325 2.50 7.39 18.22
CA LEU A 325 2.37 6.20 17.39
C LEU A 325 3.38 5.15 17.81
N ASN A 326 2.87 3.97 18.18
CA ASN A 326 3.70 2.87 18.69
C ASN A 326 4.00 1.84 17.62
N GLU A 327 3.01 1.45 16.83
CA GLU A 327 3.19 0.49 15.75
C GLU A 327 2.40 0.90 14.51
N ALA A 328 3.06 0.91 13.35
CA ALA A 328 2.40 0.90 12.06
C ALA A 328 2.35 -0.54 11.56
N ARG A 329 1.14 -1.02 11.25
CA ARG A 329 0.88 -2.44 10.97
C ARG A 329 0.73 -2.72 9.48
N ALA A 330 0.16 -1.80 8.72
CA ALA A 330 0.01 -1.94 7.28
C ALA A 330 0.07 -0.58 6.57
N ILE A 331 0.45 -0.61 5.29
CA ILE A 331 0.57 0.54 4.39
C ILE A 331 0.02 0.15 3.02
N ASN A 332 -0.81 1.00 2.41
CA ASN A 332 -1.34 0.77 1.07
C ASN A 332 -0.50 1.44 -0.04
N ASN A 333 -0.87 1.24 -1.31
CA ASN A 333 -0.12 1.75 -2.46
C ASN A 333 -0.14 3.29 -2.59
N PHE A 334 -1.12 3.95 -1.97
CA PHE A 334 -1.22 5.41 -1.90
C PHE A 334 -0.53 6.00 -0.67
N GLY A 335 0.18 5.16 0.09
CA GLY A 335 0.97 5.58 1.24
C GLY A 335 0.15 5.87 2.49
N GLN A 336 -1.13 5.49 2.54
CA GLN A 336 -1.89 5.54 3.78
C GLN A 336 -1.43 4.42 4.72
N ILE A 337 -1.35 4.73 6.02
CA ILE A 337 -0.77 3.83 7.03
C ILE A 337 -1.78 3.64 8.15
N THR A 338 -2.01 2.39 8.54
CA THR A 338 -2.82 2.03 9.71
C THR A 338 -1.96 1.38 10.79
N GLY A 339 -2.45 1.42 12.03
CA GLY A 339 -1.75 0.90 13.18
C GLY A 339 -2.41 1.29 14.49
N TYR A 340 -1.61 1.41 15.55
CA TYR A 340 -2.07 1.93 16.83
C TYR A 340 -1.01 2.73 17.58
N GLY A 341 -1.51 3.63 18.41
CA GLY A 341 -0.72 4.50 19.28
C GLY A 341 -1.52 4.97 20.48
N ALA A 342 -0.87 5.67 21.39
CA ALA A 342 -1.56 6.40 22.45
C ALA A 342 -2.09 7.72 21.90
N HIS A 343 -3.41 7.93 21.96
CA HIS A 343 -4.05 9.22 21.71
C HIS A 343 -4.61 9.73 23.05
N ASN A 344 -4.05 10.82 23.57
CA ASN A 344 -4.42 11.37 24.88
C ASN A 344 -4.44 10.32 26.02
N GLY A 345 -3.50 9.36 25.96
CA GLY A 345 -3.33 8.31 26.96
C GLY A 345 -4.12 7.01 26.73
N ILE A 346 -4.98 6.94 25.69
CA ILE A 346 -5.75 5.73 25.33
C ILE A 346 -5.17 5.11 24.07
N THR A 347 -5.03 3.78 24.03
CA THR A 347 -4.64 3.08 22.80
C THR A 347 -5.75 3.14 21.77
N ARG A 348 -5.48 3.75 20.62
CA ARG A 348 -6.42 3.91 19.52
C ARG A 348 -5.80 3.47 18.20
N ALA A 349 -6.64 2.92 17.34
CA ALA A 349 -6.33 2.70 15.94
C ALA A 349 -6.32 4.03 15.19
N PHE A 350 -5.39 4.17 14.26
CA PHE A 350 -5.28 5.38 13.45
C PHE A 350 -5.27 5.04 11.95
N LEU A 351 -5.65 6.03 11.14
CA LEU A 351 -5.34 6.09 9.72
C LEU A 351 -4.55 7.38 9.44
N MET A 352 -3.28 7.22 9.07
CA MET A 352 -2.45 8.30 8.55
C MET A 352 -2.65 8.41 7.04
N THR A 353 -2.95 9.60 6.55
CA THR A 353 -3.09 9.87 5.11
C THR A 353 -2.07 10.93 4.70
N PRO A 354 -1.26 10.71 3.64
CA PRO A 354 -0.34 11.74 3.17
C PRO A 354 -1.10 13.04 2.86
N VAL A 355 -0.49 14.18 3.20
CA VAL A 355 -1.04 15.47 2.75
C VAL A 355 -1.06 15.47 1.22
N PRO A 356 -2.18 15.82 0.56
CA PRO A 356 -2.27 15.75 -0.89
C PRO A 356 -1.43 16.84 -1.57
N THR A 357 -0.84 16.50 -2.73
CA THR A 357 -0.45 17.48 -3.74
C THR A 357 -1.65 17.75 -4.64
N THR A 358 -2.03 19.01 -4.83
CA THR A 358 -3.04 19.36 -5.84
C THR A 358 -2.39 19.33 -7.21
N VAL A 359 -2.78 18.38 -8.06
CA VAL A 359 -2.32 18.32 -9.44
C VAL A 359 -3.30 19.07 -10.31
N THR A 360 -2.80 19.89 -11.25
CA THR A 360 -3.59 20.57 -12.28
C THR A 360 -3.13 20.07 -13.63
N VAL A 361 -4.02 19.38 -14.35
CA VAL A 361 -3.77 18.91 -15.72
C VAL A 361 -4.22 19.98 -16.69
N ASN A 362 -3.33 20.35 -17.61
CA ASN A 362 -3.61 21.24 -18.72
C ASN A 362 -3.37 20.46 -20.02
N LEU A 363 -4.43 20.23 -20.79
CA LEU A 363 -4.32 19.61 -22.10
C LEU A 363 -4.35 20.70 -23.17
N ASP A 364 -3.32 20.76 -24.02
CA ASP A 364 -3.15 21.83 -24.99
C ASP A 364 -4.33 21.91 -25.98
N GLY A 365 -4.99 23.07 -26.04
CA GLY A 365 -6.15 23.32 -26.89
C GLY A 365 -7.47 22.77 -26.37
N TYR A 366 -7.49 22.06 -25.24
CA TYR A 366 -8.71 21.51 -24.65
C TYR A 366 -9.41 22.55 -23.77
N THR A 367 -10.69 22.82 -24.08
CA THR A 367 -11.55 23.77 -23.37
C THR A 367 -12.81 23.13 -22.79
N GLY A 368 -13.03 21.85 -23.06
CA GLY A 368 -14.13 21.05 -22.52
C GLY A 368 -14.04 20.79 -21.01
N ASP A 369 -15.00 20.02 -20.52
CA ASP A 369 -15.07 19.59 -19.12
C ASP A 369 -14.02 18.50 -18.86
N TYR A 370 -13.02 18.80 -18.01
CA TYR A 370 -11.96 17.84 -17.68
C TYR A 370 -12.47 16.64 -16.87
N SER A 371 -13.63 16.71 -16.23
CA SER A 371 -14.20 15.55 -15.53
C SER A 371 -14.61 14.41 -16.47
N ARG A 372 -14.73 14.72 -17.77
CA ARG A 372 -14.96 13.75 -18.86
C ARG A 372 -13.68 13.23 -19.48
N LEU A 373 -12.50 13.74 -19.10
CA LEU A 373 -11.21 13.36 -19.66
C LEU A 373 -10.59 12.22 -18.83
N PRO A 374 -10.55 10.97 -19.33
CA PRO A 374 -9.87 9.89 -18.63
C PRO A 374 -8.38 10.18 -18.54
N LEU A 375 -7.83 10.15 -17.33
CA LEU A 375 -6.41 10.28 -17.07
C LEU A 375 -5.86 8.97 -16.51
N GLN A 376 -4.71 8.55 -17.04
CA GLN A 376 -3.87 7.52 -16.45
C GLN A 376 -2.64 8.18 -15.85
N VAL A 377 -2.34 7.81 -14.60
CA VAL A 377 -1.12 8.21 -13.90
C VAL A 377 -0.33 6.97 -13.52
N GLU A 378 0.96 7.00 -13.79
CA GLU A 378 1.89 5.94 -13.45
C GLU A 378 2.97 6.47 -12.50
N VAL A 379 3.22 5.76 -11.41
CA VAL A 379 4.43 5.94 -10.59
C VAL A 379 5.49 5.02 -11.13
N ARG A 380 6.64 5.57 -11.50
CA ARG A 380 7.73 4.83 -12.14
C ARG A 380 8.96 4.76 -11.25
N SER A 381 9.69 3.65 -11.38
CA SER A 381 11.00 3.49 -10.77
C SER A 381 12.03 4.41 -11.43
N THR A 382 13.21 4.52 -10.82
CA THR A 382 14.34 5.25 -11.43
C THR A 382 14.86 4.59 -12.70
N THR A 383 14.51 3.32 -12.95
CA THR A 383 14.86 2.57 -14.17
C THR A 383 13.76 2.59 -15.23
N GLY A 384 12.66 3.31 -14.98
CA GLY A 384 11.53 3.47 -15.93
C GLY A 384 10.44 2.41 -15.83
N GLU A 385 10.54 1.45 -14.90
CA GLU A 385 9.52 0.44 -14.66
C GLU A 385 8.29 1.06 -13.98
N THR A 386 7.08 0.75 -14.47
CA THR A 386 5.83 1.19 -13.84
C THR A 386 5.55 0.36 -12.58
N LEU A 387 5.55 1.02 -11.43
CA LEU A 387 5.37 0.41 -10.11
C LEU A 387 3.93 0.48 -9.60
N LEU A 388 3.19 1.49 -10.05
CA LEU A 388 1.77 1.71 -9.74
C LEU A 388 1.11 2.43 -10.90
N THR A 389 -0.08 1.99 -11.29
CA THR A 389 -0.93 2.68 -12.25
C THR A 389 -2.28 2.94 -11.61
N PHE A 390 -2.82 4.15 -11.78
CA PHE A 390 -4.15 4.50 -11.31
C PHE A 390 -4.78 5.57 -12.22
N SER A 391 -6.10 5.68 -12.16
CA SER A 391 -6.88 6.64 -12.94
C SER A 391 -7.66 7.56 -11.99
N PRO A 392 -7.14 8.75 -11.67
CA PRO A 392 -7.85 9.69 -10.81
C PRO A 392 -9.04 10.31 -11.57
N ALA A 393 -10.13 10.56 -10.85
CA ALA A 393 -11.21 11.41 -11.37
C ALA A 393 -10.77 12.87 -11.30
N LEU A 394 -10.85 13.57 -12.44
CA LEU A 394 -10.58 15.00 -12.50
C LEU A 394 -11.82 15.81 -12.12
N ASN A 395 -11.60 16.93 -11.45
CA ASN A 395 -12.59 17.99 -11.36
C ASN A 395 -12.76 18.65 -12.75
N ALA A 396 -13.86 19.38 -12.94
CA ALA A 396 -14.13 20.07 -14.21
C ALA A 396 -13.04 21.08 -14.61
N ASP A 397 -12.25 21.57 -13.65
CA ASP A 397 -11.12 22.47 -13.86
C ASP A 397 -9.77 21.76 -14.10
N GLY A 398 -9.77 20.44 -14.27
CA GLY A 398 -8.57 19.63 -14.51
C GLY A 398 -7.77 19.31 -13.26
N THR A 399 -8.29 19.62 -12.06
CA THR A 399 -7.58 19.34 -10.81
C THR A 399 -7.92 17.99 -10.19
N PHE A 400 -6.97 17.39 -9.47
CA PHE A 400 -7.22 16.26 -8.58
C PHE A 400 -6.19 16.20 -7.43
N PRO A 401 -6.52 15.57 -6.29
CA PRO A 401 -5.58 15.35 -5.21
C PRO A 401 -4.71 14.11 -5.47
N LEU A 402 -3.39 14.28 -5.43
CA LEU A 402 -2.42 13.19 -5.44
C LEU A 402 -1.92 12.91 -4.01
N THR A 403 -2.28 11.76 -3.47
CA THR A 403 -1.80 11.26 -2.17
C THR A 403 -0.85 10.08 -2.40
N LEU A 404 0.44 10.30 -2.19
CA LEU A 404 1.48 9.27 -2.19
C LEU A 404 2.35 9.43 -0.96
N THR A 405 3.07 8.37 -0.57
CA THR A 405 4.05 8.43 0.53
C THR A 405 5.01 9.62 0.33
N PRO A 406 5.30 10.43 1.34
CA PRO A 406 6.16 11.60 1.18
C PRO A 406 7.61 11.28 0.77
N THR A 407 7.93 11.48 -0.50
CA THR A 407 9.26 11.27 -1.10
C THR A 407 9.29 11.87 -2.51
N THR A 408 10.38 11.64 -3.25
CA THR A 408 10.56 12.06 -4.63
C THR A 408 10.20 10.92 -5.60
N TYR A 409 9.46 11.25 -6.66
CA TYR A 409 8.94 10.30 -7.65
C TYR A 409 9.30 10.65 -9.08
N THR A 410 9.25 9.64 -9.95
CA THR A 410 9.01 9.80 -11.38
C THR A 410 7.55 9.46 -11.65
N LEU A 411 6.82 10.37 -12.29
CA LEU A 411 5.39 10.24 -12.58
C LEU A 411 5.16 10.37 -14.08
N ALA A 412 4.40 9.45 -14.68
CA ALA A 412 3.92 9.59 -16.04
C ALA A 412 2.43 9.91 -16.05
N PHE A 413 2.00 10.76 -16.97
CA PHE A 413 0.63 11.20 -17.16
C PHE A 413 0.24 10.99 -18.62
N LYS A 414 -0.91 10.36 -18.86
CA LYS A 414 -1.49 10.21 -20.19
C LYS A 414 -3.00 10.33 -20.10
N ALA A 415 -3.56 11.35 -20.72
CA ALA A 415 -4.99 11.40 -21.04
C ALA A 415 -5.27 10.59 -22.30
N ASP A 416 -6.53 10.18 -22.50
CA ASP A 416 -6.98 9.33 -23.61
C ASP A 416 -6.66 9.83 -25.03
N ARG A 417 -6.46 11.13 -25.19
CA ARG A 417 -6.14 11.82 -26.46
C ARG A 417 -4.81 12.58 -26.45
N SER A 418 -3.96 12.30 -25.47
CA SER A 418 -2.71 13.03 -25.26
C SER A 418 -1.50 12.13 -25.38
N LEU A 419 -0.38 12.72 -25.83
CA LEU A 419 0.94 12.12 -25.65
C LEU A 419 1.27 11.98 -24.17
N ARG A 420 1.94 10.87 -23.83
CA ARG A 420 2.48 10.63 -22.49
C ARG A 420 3.49 11.71 -22.12
N ARG A 421 3.41 12.17 -20.87
CA ARG A 421 4.37 13.10 -20.25
C ARG A 421 4.98 12.47 -19.02
N VAL A 422 6.31 12.41 -18.93
CA VAL A 422 7.05 11.88 -17.78
C VAL A 422 7.75 13.02 -17.04
N LEU A 423 7.44 13.16 -15.75
CA LEU A 423 8.03 14.14 -14.84
C LEU A 423 8.90 13.43 -13.82
N THR A 424 10.19 13.76 -13.78
CA THR A 424 11.16 13.18 -12.83
C THR A 424 11.47 14.14 -11.70
N GLY A 425 11.89 13.62 -10.54
CA GLY A 425 12.32 14.46 -9.42
C GLY A 425 11.18 15.18 -8.69
N ILE A 426 9.95 14.68 -8.79
CA ILE A 426 8.76 15.30 -8.20
C ILE A 426 8.66 14.94 -6.71
N THR A 427 8.92 15.89 -5.83
CA THR A 427 8.78 15.70 -4.37
C THR A 427 7.33 15.87 -3.95
N VAL A 428 6.73 14.84 -3.37
CA VAL A 428 5.37 14.84 -2.82
C VAL A 428 5.46 14.80 -1.28
N PRO A 429 4.63 15.55 -0.54
CA PRO A 429 3.70 16.57 -1.04
C PRO A 429 4.43 17.83 -1.55
N ALA A 430 3.95 18.39 -2.66
CA ALA A 430 4.46 19.64 -3.27
C ALA A 430 3.56 20.86 -3.00
N GLY A 431 2.38 20.66 -2.41
CA GLY A 431 1.30 21.65 -2.40
C GLY A 431 0.56 21.69 -3.74
N THR A 432 1.21 22.13 -4.81
CA THR A 432 0.66 22.14 -6.18
C THR A 432 1.64 21.57 -7.22
N LEU A 433 1.12 20.94 -8.26
CA LEU A 433 1.87 20.42 -9.41
C LEU A 433 1.10 20.67 -10.71
N ALA A 434 1.66 21.44 -11.63
CA ALA A 434 1.09 21.62 -12.97
C ALA A 434 1.64 20.57 -13.94
N VAL A 435 0.76 19.94 -14.71
CA VAL A 435 1.08 18.93 -15.72
C VAL A 435 0.54 19.41 -17.06
N ASN A 436 1.42 19.73 -18.00
CA ASN A 436 1.03 20.15 -19.34
C ASN A 436 1.18 18.96 -20.29
N LEU A 437 0.06 18.56 -20.91
CA LEU A 437 -0.03 17.44 -21.85
C LEU A 437 -0.17 17.96 -23.28
N VAL A 438 0.46 17.26 -24.21
CA VAL A 438 0.34 17.52 -25.65
C VAL A 438 -0.82 16.70 -26.18
N ASN A 439 -1.76 17.36 -26.84
CA ASN A 439 -2.96 16.77 -27.40
C ASN A 439 -2.71 16.19 -28.80
N GLY A 440 -3.56 15.30 -29.30
CA GLY A 440 -3.52 14.83 -30.69
C GLY A 440 -3.33 13.33 -30.90
N ASP A 441 -3.12 12.55 -29.83
CA ASP A 441 -2.91 11.09 -29.86
C ASP A 441 -4.23 10.37 -29.58
N ALA A 442 -5.13 10.36 -30.56
CA ALA A 442 -6.49 9.83 -30.45
C ALA A 442 -6.56 8.30 -30.51
N ASP A 443 -5.56 7.64 -31.07
CA ASP A 443 -5.50 6.17 -31.10
C ASP A 443 -4.69 5.55 -29.95
N GLY A 444 -3.96 6.38 -29.20
CA GLY A 444 -3.28 6.04 -27.95
C GLY A 444 -1.90 5.42 -28.15
N ASP A 445 -1.34 5.44 -29.35
CA ASP A 445 -0.04 4.83 -29.69
C ASP A 445 1.17 5.65 -29.20
N ASN A 446 0.93 6.83 -28.63
CA ASN A 446 1.95 7.75 -28.12
C ASN A 446 2.70 8.55 -29.19
N GLU A 447 2.13 8.68 -30.38
CA GLU A 447 2.59 9.52 -31.48
C GLU A 447 1.40 10.33 -32.03
N VAL A 448 1.63 11.57 -32.48
CA VAL A 448 0.61 12.30 -33.26
C VAL A 448 0.89 12.08 -34.74
N SER A 449 0.11 11.21 -35.37
CA SER A 449 0.38 10.67 -36.70
C SER A 449 -0.81 10.81 -37.67
N LEU A 450 -0.67 10.20 -38.85
CA LEU A 450 -1.77 10.09 -39.81
C LEU A 450 -2.87 9.13 -39.34
N PHE A 451 -2.60 8.25 -38.37
CA PHE A 451 -3.61 7.33 -37.84
C PHE A 451 -4.60 8.07 -36.93
N ASP A 452 -4.13 9.03 -36.13
CA ASP A 452 -4.98 9.96 -35.38
C ASP A 452 -5.84 10.82 -36.31
N PHE A 453 -5.26 11.27 -37.41
CA PHE A 453 -6.03 11.98 -38.43
C PHE A 453 -7.12 11.09 -39.03
N GLY A 454 -6.84 9.79 -39.21
CA GLY A 454 -7.83 8.81 -39.64
C GLY A 454 -9.01 8.68 -38.68
N LYS A 455 -8.75 8.72 -37.36
CA LYS A 455 -9.80 8.75 -36.32
C LYS A 455 -10.68 9.98 -36.46
N LEU A 456 -10.07 11.16 -36.55
CA LEU A 456 -10.79 12.43 -36.71
C LEU A 456 -11.65 12.45 -37.98
N VAL A 457 -11.09 12.06 -39.13
CA VAL A 457 -11.83 12.04 -40.40
C VAL A 457 -12.98 11.03 -40.37
N GLY A 458 -12.78 9.88 -39.71
CA GLY A 458 -13.81 8.85 -39.57
C GLY A 458 -15.07 9.32 -38.82
N ALA A 459 -14.90 10.31 -37.94
CA ALA A 459 -15.98 10.88 -37.12
C ALA A 459 -16.25 12.37 -37.44
N PHE A 460 -15.73 12.90 -38.55
CA PHE A 460 -15.83 14.31 -38.87
C PHE A 460 -17.28 14.78 -39.03
N GLY A 461 -17.61 15.93 -38.41
CA GLY A 461 -18.93 16.54 -38.40
C GLY A 461 -19.92 15.85 -37.45
N LYS A 462 -19.46 14.92 -36.61
CA LYS A 462 -20.29 14.26 -35.59
C LYS A 462 -20.35 15.10 -34.32
N LEU A 463 -21.52 15.10 -33.71
CA LEU A 463 -21.77 15.72 -32.41
C LEU A 463 -21.82 14.66 -31.30
N ASP A 464 -21.50 15.08 -30.08
CA ASP A 464 -21.61 14.24 -28.89
C ASP A 464 -23.04 13.65 -28.77
N GLY A 465 -23.11 12.33 -28.60
CA GLY A 465 -24.35 11.56 -28.59
C GLY A 465 -24.84 11.05 -29.95
N GLU A 466 -24.21 11.42 -31.06
CA GLU A 466 -24.52 10.86 -32.38
C GLU A 466 -23.83 9.50 -32.62
N GLU A 467 -24.48 8.64 -33.41
CA GLU A 467 -23.86 7.40 -33.88
C GLU A 467 -22.62 7.71 -34.73
N GLY A 468 -21.48 7.13 -34.34
CA GLY A 468 -20.19 7.33 -34.98
C GLY A 468 -19.36 8.50 -34.44
N PHE A 469 -19.81 9.17 -33.37
CA PHE A 469 -18.97 10.09 -32.61
C PHE A 469 -17.80 9.32 -31.96
N GLU A 470 -16.59 9.85 -32.08
CA GLU A 470 -15.36 9.30 -31.49
C GLU A 470 -14.84 10.30 -30.44
N PRO A 471 -15.06 10.08 -29.13
CA PRO A 471 -14.71 11.04 -28.09
C PRO A 471 -13.23 11.42 -28.03
N THR A 472 -12.32 10.54 -28.48
CA THR A 472 -10.88 10.83 -28.49
C THR A 472 -10.46 11.72 -29.65
N ALA A 473 -11.33 11.90 -30.66
CA ALA A 473 -11.10 12.78 -31.80
C ALA A 473 -11.70 14.20 -31.64
N ASP A 474 -12.49 14.40 -30.60
CA ASP A 474 -12.90 15.72 -30.09
C ASP A 474 -11.76 16.27 -29.21
N PHE A 475 -10.77 16.87 -29.86
CA PHE A 475 -9.53 17.31 -29.25
C PHE A 475 -9.70 18.59 -28.44
N ASP A 476 -10.59 19.51 -28.82
CA ASP A 476 -10.86 20.70 -28.02
C ASP A 476 -11.93 20.48 -26.93
N GLY A 477 -12.69 19.38 -27.01
CA GLY A 477 -13.65 18.95 -26.00
C GLY A 477 -14.96 19.71 -26.03
N ASP A 478 -15.28 20.40 -27.13
CA ASP A 478 -16.49 21.20 -27.27
C ASP A 478 -17.74 20.37 -27.65
N GLY A 479 -17.54 19.08 -27.95
CA GLY A 479 -18.59 18.14 -28.32
C GLY A 479 -18.90 18.08 -29.83
N GLU A 480 -18.11 18.73 -30.68
CA GLU A 480 -18.22 18.69 -32.14
C GLU A 480 -16.88 18.35 -32.80
N ILE A 481 -16.81 17.25 -33.54
CA ILE A 481 -15.59 16.90 -34.28
C ILE A 481 -15.52 17.74 -35.56
N SER A 482 -14.66 18.75 -35.58
CA SER A 482 -14.67 19.84 -36.55
C SER A 482 -13.28 20.16 -37.13
N LEU A 483 -13.19 21.29 -37.84
CA LEU A 483 -11.91 21.81 -38.32
C LEU A 483 -11.05 22.40 -37.19
N PHE A 484 -11.62 22.69 -36.02
CA PHE A 484 -10.86 23.17 -34.87
C PHE A 484 -10.02 22.05 -34.25
N ASP A 485 -10.58 20.85 -34.13
CA ASP A 485 -9.85 19.63 -33.75
C ASP A 485 -8.73 19.32 -34.72
N PHE A 486 -8.99 19.47 -36.02
CA PHE A 486 -7.97 19.31 -37.04
C PHE A 486 -6.82 20.31 -36.85
N GLY A 487 -7.12 21.55 -36.45
CA GLY A 487 -6.12 22.55 -36.12
C GLY A 487 -5.20 22.12 -34.98
N ILE A 488 -5.74 21.50 -33.93
CA ILE A 488 -4.97 20.96 -32.81
C ILE A 488 -4.06 19.82 -33.28
N LEU A 489 -4.60 18.88 -34.06
CA LEU A 489 -3.84 17.74 -34.56
C LEU A 489 -2.69 18.19 -35.47
N VAL A 490 -2.93 19.12 -36.40
CA VAL A 490 -1.90 19.65 -37.30
C VAL A 490 -0.80 20.39 -36.54
N ARG A 491 -1.16 21.14 -35.48
CA ARG A 491 -0.19 21.86 -34.65
C ARG A 491 0.82 20.92 -33.99
N ASN A 492 0.38 19.72 -33.61
CA ASN A 492 1.17 18.74 -32.87
C ASN A 492 1.65 17.57 -33.74
N PHE A 493 1.45 17.62 -35.05
CA PHE A 493 1.76 16.50 -35.95
C PHE A 493 3.25 16.14 -35.95
N GLY A 494 3.54 14.85 -35.75
CA GLY A 494 4.88 14.29 -35.67
C GLY A 494 5.52 14.37 -34.27
N GLU A 495 4.80 14.88 -33.28
CA GLU A 495 5.23 14.81 -31.88
C GLU A 495 5.10 13.39 -31.34
N VAL A 496 6.03 12.99 -30.48
CA VAL A 496 6.07 11.67 -29.84
C VAL A 496 6.12 11.90 -28.33
N GLY A 497 5.31 11.14 -27.59
CA GLY A 497 5.28 11.23 -26.13
C GLY A 497 6.55 10.69 -25.49
N ASP A 498 6.73 11.02 -24.22
CA ASP A 498 7.82 10.46 -23.42
C ASP A 498 7.68 8.93 -23.30
N GLU A 499 8.80 8.22 -23.20
CA GLU A 499 8.84 6.76 -22.94
C GLU A 499 8.62 6.38 -21.48
#